data_AF-K0X916-F1
#
_entry.id   AF-K0X916-F1
#
_cell.length_a   1.000
_cell.length_b   1.000
_cell.length_c   1.000
_cell.angle_alpha   90.00
_cell.angle_beta   90.00
_cell.angle_gamma   90.00
#
_symmetry.space_group_name_H-M   'P 1'
#
loop_
_entity.id
_entity.type
_entity.pdbx_description
1 polymer ?
#
loop_
_entity_poly.entity_id
_entity_poly.type
_entity_poly.pdbx_seq_one_letter_code
_entity_poly.pdbx_strand_id
1 'polypeptide(L)'
;MTTSVTRKKLPLRCPACDAPLRVSKMICGRCATEVSGEFELPVLTSLNEEELRFMLEFVKASGSLKDMAKKMGVSYPTVRNYLDDLIEKLNNMEENER
;
A
#
# COMPACT_ATOMS: atom_id res chain seq x y z
N MET A 1 -5.33 21.37 22.48
CA MET A 1 -5.47 21.90 21.10
C MET A 1 -4.87 20.87 20.16
N THR A 2 -5.68 19.93 19.65
CA THR A 2 -5.21 18.91 18.71
C THR A 2 -5.25 19.51 17.30
N THR A 3 -4.09 19.92 16.79
CA THR A 3 -3.96 20.33 15.40
C THR A 3 -4.20 19.12 14.51
N SER A 4 -5.34 19.13 13.81
CA SER A 4 -5.70 18.09 12.85
C SER A 4 -4.78 18.25 11.63
N VAL A 5 -3.69 17.48 11.58
CA VAL A 5 -2.77 17.47 10.44
C VAL A 5 -3.45 16.75 9.28
N THR A 6 -3.95 17.51 8.31
CA THR A 6 -4.46 16.96 7.06
C THR A 6 -3.28 16.36 6.28
N ARG A 7 -3.09 15.04 6.39
CA ARG A 7 -2.04 14.32 5.64
C ARG A 7 -2.37 14.36 4.15
N LYS A 8 -1.51 14.99 3.34
CA LYS A 8 -1.58 14.90 1.88
C LYS A 8 -1.27 13.47 1.45
N LYS A 9 -2.03 12.92 0.49
CA LYS A 9 -1.77 11.60 -0.10
C LYS A 9 -0.51 11.68 -0.96
N LEU A 10 0.29 10.62 -0.95
CA LEU A 10 1.48 10.51 -1.79
C LEU A 10 1.03 10.32 -3.25
N PRO A 11 1.43 11.18 -4.20
CA PRO A 11 1.17 10.93 -5.62
C PRO A 11 2.07 9.79 -6.10
N LEU A 12 1.48 8.82 -6.79
CA LEU A 12 2.19 7.65 -7.35
C LEU A 12 2.38 7.76 -8.87
N ARG A 13 1.61 8.66 -9.51
CA ARG A 13 1.54 8.85 -10.96
C ARG A 13 1.84 10.30 -11.31
N CYS A 14 2.55 10.51 -12.41
CA CYS A 14 2.87 11.84 -12.93
C CYS A 14 1.60 12.52 -13.48
N PRO A 15 1.21 13.71 -13.00
CA PRO A 15 0.01 14.39 -13.49
C PRO A 15 0.11 14.88 -14.95
N ALA A 16 1.31 14.84 -15.55
CA ALA A 16 1.52 15.24 -16.95
C ALA A 16 1.46 14.08 -17.94
N CYS A 17 1.90 12.87 -17.56
CA CYS A 17 2.04 11.74 -18.49
C CYS A 17 1.59 10.39 -17.93
N ASP A 18 1.08 10.34 -16.69
CA ASP A 18 0.62 9.13 -15.98
C ASP A 18 1.69 8.03 -15.76
N ALA A 19 2.96 8.34 -16.05
CA ALA A 19 4.08 7.45 -15.72
C ALA A 19 4.25 7.31 -14.19
N PRO A 20 4.75 6.15 -13.69
CA PRO A 20 5.09 5.97 -12.28
C PRO A 20 6.10 7.02 -11.80
N LEU A 21 5.86 7.59 -10.62
CA LEU A 21 6.80 8.53 -9.99
C LEU A 21 7.91 7.79 -9.25
N ARG A 22 9.09 8.42 -9.17
CA ARG A 22 10.24 7.99 -8.37
C ARG A 22 10.46 8.94 -7.20
N VAL A 23 10.99 8.43 -6.10
CA VAL A 23 11.37 9.25 -4.94
C VAL A 23 12.71 9.90 -5.22
N SER A 24 12.79 11.23 -5.15
CA SER A 24 14.01 12.01 -5.40
C SER A 24 14.70 12.51 -4.11
N LYS A 25 13.93 12.70 -3.04
CA LYS A 25 14.41 13.25 -1.77
C LYS A 25 13.54 12.79 -0.60
N MET A 26 14.18 12.49 0.53
CA MET A 26 13.56 12.23 1.83
C MET A 26 14.19 13.15 2.89
N ILE A 27 13.39 13.54 3.89
CA ILE A 27 13.85 14.39 5.00
C ILE A 27 13.60 13.67 6.32
N CYS A 28 14.64 13.57 7.15
CA CYS A 28 14.50 13.05 8.50
C CYS A 28 13.72 14.05 9.38
N GLY A 29 12.54 13.66 9.87
CA GLY A 29 11.72 14.50 10.75
C GLY A 29 12.33 14.81 12.13
N ARG A 30 13.48 14.20 12.49
CA ARG A 30 14.16 14.40 13.78
C ARG A 30 15.35 15.36 13.70
N CYS A 31 16.21 15.22 12.70
CA CYS A 31 17.46 15.99 12.58
C CYS A 31 17.57 16.78 11.28
N ALA A 32 16.50 16.79 10.46
CA ALA A 32 16.44 17.48 9.17
C ALA A 32 17.47 17.03 8.12
N THR A 33 18.18 15.91 8.35
CA THR A 33 19.08 15.32 7.34
C THR A 33 18.30 14.99 6.07
N GLU A 34 18.82 15.46 4.94
CA GLU A 34 18.28 15.17 3.61
C GLU A 34 18.99 13.98 3.01
N VAL A 35 18.21 13.03 2.50
CA VAL A 35 18.69 11.90 1.70
C VAL A 35 18.17 12.13 0.28
N SER A 36 19.07 12.33 -0.67
CA SER A 36 18.74 12.56 -2.08
C SER A 36 19.30 11.45 -2.95
N GLY A 37 18.58 11.09 -4.00
CA GLY A 37 18.90 9.97 -4.88
C GLY A 37 17.68 9.58 -5.69
N GLU A 38 17.82 8.60 -6.57
CA GLU A 38 16.69 8.03 -7.30
C GLU A 38 16.29 6.71 -6.64
N PHE A 39 15.11 6.68 -6.03
CA PHE A 39 14.60 5.49 -5.36
C PHE A 39 13.25 5.09 -5.95
N GLU A 40 13.04 3.79 -6.07
CA GLU A 40 11.74 3.24 -6.42
C GLU A 40 10.79 3.32 -5.24
N LEU A 41 9.50 3.45 -5.54
CA LEU A 41 8.46 3.38 -4.53
C LEU A 41 8.26 1.91 -4.14
N PRO A 42 8.12 1.58 -2.83
CA PRO A 42 7.86 0.21 -2.42
C PRO A 42 6.61 -0.37 -3.11
N VAL A 43 6.64 -1.65 -3.50
CA VAL A 43 5.55 -2.36 -4.19
C VAL A 43 4.17 -2.09 -3.57
N LEU A 44 4.09 -2.14 -2.24
CA LEU A 44 2.84 -1.94 -1.50
C LEU A 44 2.20 -0.56 -1.72
N THR A 45 2.97 0.45 -2.11
CA THR A 45 2.42 1.77 -2.42
C THR A 45 1.60 1.77 -3.70
N SER A 46 1.83 0.83 -4.61
CA SER A 46 1.08 0.67 -5.87
C SER A 46 -0.30 0.02 -5.68
N LEU A 47 -0.58 -0.52 -4.48
CA LEU A 47 -1.88 -1.07 -4.15
C LEU A 47 -2.92 0.06 -4.02
N ASN A 48 -4.15 -0.24 -4.43
CA ASN A 48 -5.25 0.71 -4.27
C ASN A 48 -5.71 0.78 -2.80
N GLU A 49 -6.62 1.70 -2.51
CA GLU A 49 -7.09 1.94 -1.13
C GLU A 49 -7.82 0.73 -0.51
N GLU A 50 -8.50 -0.06 -1.32
CA GLU A 50 -9.24 -1.25 -0.87
C GLU A 50 -8.26 -2.39 -0.54
N GLU A 51 -7.28 -2.62 -1.41
CA GLU A 51 -6.23 -3.63 -1.24
C GLU A 51 -5.37 -3.31 -0.01
N LEU A 52 -4.94 -2.06 0.16
CA LEU A 52 -4.22 -1.61 1.35
C LEU A 52 -5.05 -1.81 2.62
N ARG A 53 -6.35 -1.50 2.57
CA ARG A 53 -7.25 -1.69 3.71
C ARG A 53 -7.40 -3.17 4.03
N PHE A 54 -7.59 -4.01 3.03
CA PHE A 54 -7.66 -5.45 3.20
C PHE A 54 -6.40 -5.98 3.88
N MET A 55 -5.20 -5.64 3.38
CA MET A 55 -3.94 -6.08 4.00
C MET A 55 -3.82 -5.62 5.45
N LEU A 56 -4.13 -4.35 5.75
CA LEU A 56 -4.06 -3.82 7.10
C LEU A 56 -4.98 -4.60 8.06
N GLU A 57 -6.21 -4.89 7.63
CA GLU A 57 -7.16 -5.63 8.44
C GLU A 57 -6.81 -7.12 8.54
N PHE A 58 -6.25 -7.71 7.48
CA PHE A 58 -5.76 -9.08 7.49
C PHE A 58 -4.62 -9.27 8.49
N VAL A 59 -3.65 -8.35 8.52
CA VAL A 59 -2.56 -8.35 9.50
C VAL A 59 -3.09 -8.16 10.92
N LYS A 60 -4.03 -7.24 11.14
CA LYS A 60 -4.69 -7.05 12.46
C LYS A 60 -5.49 -8.28 12.90
N ALA A 61 -5.96 -9.08 11.96
CA ALA A 61 -6.63 -10.36 12.20
C ALA A 61 -5.65 -11.55 12.29
N SER A 62 -4.33 -11.31 12.37
CA SER A 62 -3.30 -12.36 12.40
C SER A 62 -3.39 -13.36 11.24
N GLY A 63 -3.84 -12.89 10.07
CA GLY A 63 -4.04 -13.74 8.89
C GLY A 63 -5.32 -14.59 8.90
N SER A 64 -6.25 -14.34 9.82
CA SER A 64 -7.49 -15.12 9.95
C SER A 64 -8.50 -14.75 8.86
N LEU A 65 -8.59 -15.59 7.82
CA LEU A 65 -9.63 -15.47 6.77
C LEU A 65 -11.06 -15.53 7.34
N LYS A 66 -11.27 -16.28 8.44
CA LYS A 66 -12.56 -16.37 9.12
C LYS A 66 -12.97 -15.05 9.76
N ASP A 67 -12.05 -14.39 10.45
CA ASP A 67 -12.33 -13.10 11.10
C ASP A 67 -12.49 -12.00 10.06
N MET A 68 -11.72 -12.06 8.97
CA MET A 68 -11.91 -11.17 7.82
C MET A 68 -13.29 -11.33 7.19
N ALA A 69 -13.76 -12.55 6.95
CA ALA A 69 -15.09 -12.81 6.40
C ALA A 69 -16.20 -12.21 7.29
N LYS A 70 -16.08 -12.41 8.60
CA LYS A 70 -17.00 -11.80 9.58
C LYS A 70 -16.94 -10.27 9.56
N LYS A 71 -15.74 -9.69 9.48
CA LYS A 71 -15.51 -8.24 9.51
C LYS A 71 -16.00 -7.52 8.25
N MET A 72 -15.80 -8.15 7.10
CA MET A 72 -16.22 -7.63 5.79
C MET A 72 -17.68 -7.95 5.46
N GLY A 73 -18.33 -8.84 6.23
CA GLY A 73 -19.72 -9.24 5.99
C GLY A 73 -19.89 -10.09 4.73
N VAL A 74 -18.85 -10.82 4.33
CA VAL A 74 -18.83 -11.66 3.12
C VAL A 74 -18.54 -13.12 3.47
N SER A 75 -18.69 -14.00 2.48
CA SER A 75 -18.40 -15.42 2.66
C SER A 75 -16.89 -15.68 2.79
N TYR A 76 -16.52 -16.77 3.47
CA TYR A 76 -15.12 -17.20 3.53
C TYR A 76 -14.49 -17.40 2.13
N PRO A 77 -15.16 -18.05 1.15
CA PRO A 77 -14.66 -18.11 -0.22
C PRO A 77 -14.38 -16.74 -0.84
N THR A 78 -15.23 -15.74 -0.58
CA THR A 78 -15.03 -14.37 -1.10
C THR A 78 -13.72 -13.76 -0.59
N VAL A 79 -13.45 -13.87 0.71
CA VAL A 79 -12.20 -13.35 1.30
C VAL A 79 -10.98 -14.12 0.81
N ARG A 80 -11.10 -15.45 0.69
CA ARG A 80 -10.02 -16.29 0.18
C ARG A 80 -9.65 -15.89 -1.24
N ASN A 81 -10.63 -15.81 -2.14
CA ASN A 81 -10.39 -15.42 -3.52
C ASN A 81 -9.73 -14.03 -3.60
N TYR A 82 -10.22 -13.06 -2.81
CA TYR A 82 -9.60 -11.74 -2.74
C TYR A 82 -8.13 -11.79 -2.29
N LEU A 83 -7.82 -12.61 -1.28
CA LEU A 83 -6.43 -12.79 -0.84
C LEU A 83 -5.57 -13.42 -1.94
N ASP A 84 -6.07 -14.46 -2.60
CA ASP A 84 -5.36 -15.16 -3.67
C ASP A 84 -5.09 -14.20 -4.85
N ASP A 85 -6.09 -13.43 -5.27
CA ASP A 85 -5.96 -12.39 -6.32
C ASP A 85 -4.90 -11.34 -5.94
N LEU A 86 -4.87 -10.92 -4.66
CA LEU A 86 -3.91 -9.95 -4.16
C LEU A 86 -2.49 -10.52 -4.12
N ILE A 87 -2.32 -11.78 -3.74
CA ILE A 87 -1.03 -12.49 -3.77
C ILE A 87 -0.52 -12.57 -5.20
N GLU A 88 -1.36 -12.98 -6.15
CA GLU A 88 -1.00 -13.05 -7.57
C GLU A 88 -0.56 -11.69 -8.10
N LYS A 89 -1.32 -10.63 -7.77
CA LYS A 89 -0.97 -9.25 -8.14
C LYS A 89 0.40 -8.83 -7.59
N LEU A 90 0.69 -9.13 -6.33
CA LEU A 90 1.97 -8.81 -5.70
C LEU A 90 3.14 -9.56 -6.34
N ASN A 91 2.98 -10.86 -6.59
CA ASN A 91 4.01 -11.66 -7.28
C ASN A 91 4.33 -11.08 -8.67
N ASN A 92 3.29 -10.71 -9.44
CA ASN A 92 3.46 -10.10 -10.75
C ASN A 92 4.19 -8.75 -10.67
N MET A 93 3.98 -7.97 -9.61
CA MET A 93 4.71 -6.71 -9.42
C MET A 93 6.19 -6.94 -9.12
N GLU A 94 6.51 -7.90 -8.24
CA GLU A 94 7.90 -8.25 -7.90
C GLU A 94 8.68 -8.89 -9.06
N GLU A 95 8.01 -9.65 -9.94
CA GLU A 95 8.62 -10.22 -11.14
C GLU A 95 8.97 -9.14 -12.18
N ASN A 96 8.19 -8.05 -12.26
CA ASN A 96 8.48 -6.92 -13.16
C ASN A 96 9.63 -6.02 -12.67
N GLU A 97 10.14 -6.25 -11.45
CA GLU A 97 11.29 -5.55 -10.86
C GLU A 97 12.62 -6.33 -11.02
N ARG A 98 12.60 -7.54 -11.64
CA ARG A 98 13.78 -8.38 -11.91
C ARG A 98 14.24 -8.29 -13.36
#